data_AF-A0A7J6TV59-F1
#
_entry.id   AF-A0A7J6TV59-F1
#
_cell.length_a   1.000
_cell.length_b   1.000
_cell.length_c   1.000
_cell.angle_alpha   90.00
_cell.angle_beta   90.00
_cell.angle_gamma   90.00
#
_symmetry.space_group_name_H-M   'P 1'
#
loop_
_entity.id
_entity.type
_entity.pdbx_description
1 polymer ?
#
loop_
_entity_poly.entity_id
_entity_poly.type
_entity_poly.pdbx_seq_one_letter_code
_entity_poly.pdbx_strand_id
1 'polypeptide(L)'
;QEVQSDHFYSSLLPALEALGFGYLYAPKTREIFTDKYCEEGCAILYRKSRFSVVDSFTIEFDAHAKDSARYQGARNTKQRNRLSKGNVALACLLEDSRCGGRPLGIVNTHITADVDAGDVKLWQAMCMLEVVQGWSNSQNGVLPIIMCGDFNSTPESAVYELLTTGRLSPSSIPDDPYGILPPVSQMHHSLPLRSIYPAVVNSEATYT
;
A
#
# COMPACT_ATOMS: atom_id res chain seq x y z
N GLN A 1 0.36 -4.44 10.00
CA GLN A 1 1.12 -3.18 9.86
C GLN A 1 1.72 -2.89 11.23
N GLU A 2 2.54 -1.84 11.39
CA GLU A 2 3.19 -1.50 12.67
C GLU A 2 3.99 -2.67 13.26
N VAL A 3 4.60 -3.47 12.38
CA VAL A 3 5.33 -4.66 12.79
C VAL A 3 6.72 -4.23 13.23
N GLN A 4 6.94 -4.16 14.55
CA GLN A 4 8.26 -3.89 15.14
C GLN A 4 9.24 -5.02 14.79
N SER A 5 10.39 -4.69 14.20
CA SER A 5 11.34 -5.68 13.67
C SER A 5 11.89 -6.60 14.76
N ASP A 6 12.25 -6.07 15.91
CA ASP A 6 12.82 -6.85 17.01
C ASP A 6 11.80 -7.85 17.58
N HIS A 7 10.56 -7.42 17.81
CA HIS A 7 9.48 -8.29 18.25
C HIS A 7 9.12 -9.34 17.18
N PHE A 8 9.09 -8.93 15.90
CA PHE A 8 8.78 -9.84 14.80
C PHE A 8 9.79 -10.98 14.72
N TYR A 9 11.10 -10.68 14.67
CA TYR A 9 12.13 -11.70 14.55
C TYR A 9 12.32 -12.53 15.83
N SER A 10 12.22 -11.92 17.00
CA SER A 10 12.46 -12.62 18.28
C SER A 10 11.28 -13.45 18.76
N SER A 11 10.05 -13.01 18.50
CA SER A 11 8.85 -13.55 19.17
C SER A 11 7.87 -14.18 18.19
N LEU A 12 7.51 -13.47 17.12
CA LEU A 12 6.44 -13.91 16.21
C LEU A 12 6.94 -14.91 15.16
N LEU A 13 8.07 -14.61 14.52
CA LEU A 13 8.57 -15.37 13.39
C LEU A 13 8.80 -16.86 13.71
N PRO A 14 9.43 -17.25 14.84
CA PRO A 14 9.62 -18.67 15.16
C PRO A 14 8.31 -19.46 15.22
N ALA A 15 7.27 -18.87 15.82
CA ALA A 15 5.95 -19.49 15.90
C ALA A 15 5.28 -19.59 14.52
N LEU A 16 5.38 -18.54 13.71
CA LEU A 16 4.80 -18.49 12.36
C LEU A 16 5.47 -19.51 11.42
N GLU A 17 6.79 -19.64 11.48
CA GLU A 17 7.53 -20.63 10.68
C GLU A 17 7.22 -22.06 11.12
N ALA A 18 7.10 -22.31 12.43
CA ALA A 18 6.66 -23.61 12.96
C ALA A 18 5.23 -23.96 12.49
N LEU A 19 4.36 -22.97 12.29
CA LEU A 19 3.04 -23.12 11.68
C LEU A 19 3.09 -23.20 10.14
N GLY A 20 4.27 -23.20 9.52
CA GLY A 20 4.45 -23.36 8.08
C GLY A 20 4.20 -22.08 7.26
N PHE A 21 4.26 -20.91 7.87
CA PHE A 21 4.23 -19.64 7.15
C PHE A 21 5.60 -19.30 6.56
N GLY A 22 5.57 -18.61 5.41
CA GLY A 22 6.64 -17.79 4.90
C GLY A 22 6.25 -16.33 5.08
N TYR A 23 7.21 -15.42 4.92
CA TYR A 23 6.99 -14.01 5.15
C TYR A 23 7.76 -13.14 4.17
N LEU A 24 7.29 -11.90 4.03
CA LEU A 24 7.99 -10.76 3.47
C LEU A 24 7.85 -9.62 4.48
N TYR A 25 8.90 -8.82 4.66
CA TYR A 25 8.91 -7.70 5.60
C TYR A 25 9.59 -6.49 4.95
N ALA A 26 9.00 -5.32 5.12
CA ALA A 26 9.54 -4.04 4.68
C ALA A 26 9.44 -3.02 5.83
N PRO A 27 10.57 -2.54 6.39
CA PRO A 27 10.56 -1.47 7.37
C PRO A 27 10.14 -0.14 6.73
N LYS A 28 9.55 0.76 7.53
CA LYS A 28 9.44 2.18 7.18
C LYS A 28 10.85 2.77 7.09
N THR A 29 11.05 3.77 6.22
CA THR A 29 12.37 4.37 5.99
C THR A 29 12.74 5.45 7.01
N ARG A 30 11.80 5.80 7.91
CA ARG A 30 12.06 6.65 9.07
C ARG A 30 12.02 5.80 10.34
N GLU A 31 13.08 5.90 11.12
CA GLU A 31 13.20 5.26 12.41
C GLU A 31 12.26 5.92 13.42
N ILE A 32 11.61 5.11 14.27
CA ILE A 32 10.89 5.61 15.43
C ILE A 32 11.87 5.62 16.61
N PHE A 33 12.02 6.78 17.24
CA PHE A 33 12.77 6.89 18.49
C PHE A 33 11.94 6.31 19.64
N THR A 34 12.23 5.06 19.99
CA THR A 34 11.94 4.52 21.33
C THR A 34 13.26 4.37 22.10
N ASP A 35 13.23 4.10 23.40
CA ASP A 35 14.44 3.94 24.26
C ASP A 35 15.48 2.94 23.70
N LYS A 36 15.07 2.14 22.72
CA LYS A 36 15.88 1.38 21.78
C LYS A 36 15.42 1.74 20.36
N TYR A 37 16.34 1.97 19.42
CA TYR A 37 15.99 2.14 18.01
C TYR A 37 15.26 0.88 17.52
N CYS A 38 13.97 0.99 17.22
CA CYS A 38 13.17 -0.10 16.69
C CYS A 38 12.47 0.36 15.42
N GLU A 39 12.74 -0.32 14.32
CA GLU A 39 12.10 -0.09 13.04
C GLU A 39 10.75 -0.81 13.01
N GLU A 40 9.68 -0.09 12.70
CA GLU A 40 8.40 -0.70 12.39
C GLU A 40 8.18 -0.79 10.87
N GLY A 41 7.36 -1.74 10.43
CA GLY A 41 7.12 -1.97 9.01
C GLY A 41 5.83 -2.66 8.66
N CYS A 42 5.75 -3.08 7.40
CA CYS A 42 4.70 -3.94 6.87
C CYS A 42 5.23 -5.35 6.67
N ALA A 43 4.44 -6.34 7.08
CA ALA A 43 4.72 -7.75 6.81
C ALA A 43 3.59 -8.36 5.98
N ILE A 44 3.93 -9.27 5.06
CA ILE A 44 2.99 -10.18 4.40
C ILE A 44 3.36 -11.59 4.82
N LEU A 45 2.39 -12.35 5.31
CA LEU A 45 2.56 -13.74 5.73
C LEU A 45 1.72 -14.65 4.85
N TYR A 46 2.29 -15.76 4.39
CA TYR A 46 1.63 -16.69 3.48
C TYR A 46 1.92 -18.14 3.87
N ARG A 47 0.95 -19.05 3.64
CA ARG A 47 1.13 -20.48 3.92
C ARG A 47 2.00 -21.12 2.84
N LYS A 48 3.20 -21.60 3.19
CA LYS A 48 4.15 -22.25 2.25
C LYS A 48 3.57 -23.50 1.58
N SER A 49 2.62 -24.17 2.23
CA SER A 49 1.94 -25.34 1.68
C SER A 49 0.97 -25.03 0.54
N ARG A 50 0.67 -23.74 0.28
CA ARG A 50 -0.26 -23.30 -0.76
C ARG A 50 0.34 -22.26 -1.70
N PHE A 51 1.11 -21.32 -1.14
CA PHE A 51 1.61 -20.17 -1.86
C PHE A 51 3.14 -20.18 -1.96
N SER A 52 3.64 -19.89 -3.15
CA SER A 52 5.03 -19.54 -3.43
C SER A 52 5.12 -18.09 -3.89
N VAL A 53 6.17 -17.37 -3.47
CA VAL A 53 6.43 -16.00 -3.94
C VAL A 53 7.08 -16.08 -5.31
N VAL A 54 6.49 -15.44 -6.31
CA VAL A 54 7.05 -15.31 -7.67
C VAL A 54 7.89 -14.04 -7.76
N ASP A 55 7.35 -12.93 -7.26
CA ASP A 55 7.99 -11.63 -7.29
C ASP A 55 7.53 -10.80 -6.09
N SER A 56 8.34 -9.85 -5.67
CA SER A 56 8.02 -8.93 -4.59
C SER A 56 8.84 -7.66 -4.68
N PHE A 57 8.25 -6.53 -4.29
CA PHE A 57 8.99 -5.29 -4.11
C PHE A 57 8.36 -4.43 -3.02
N THR A 58 9.15 -3.45 -2.61
CA THR A 58 8.73 -2.38 -1.71
C THR A 58 8.62 -1.08 -2.50
N ILE A 59 7.48 -0.42 -2.41
CA ILE A 59 7.30 0.95 -2.85
C ILE A 59 7.70 1.85 -1.67
N GLU A 60 8.92 2.38 -1.73
CA GLU A 60 9.37 3.42 -0.82
C GLU A 60 8.88 4.78 -1.35
N PHE A 61 7.84 5.33 -0.73
CA PHE A 61 7.22 6.57 -1.18
C PHE A 61 8.19 7.75 -1.24
N ASP A 62 9.13 7.85 -0.29
CA ASP A 62 10.17 8.87 -0.27
C ASP A 62 11.14 8.75 -1.46
N ALA A 63 11.45 7.53 -1.91
CA ALA A 63 12.27 7.30 -3.10
C ALA A 63 11.47 7.59 -4.37
N HIS A 64 10.21 7.16 -4.41
CA HIS A 64 9.28 7.43 -5.51
C HIS A 64 9.08 8.93 -5.74
N ALA A 65 8.98 9.72 -4.66
CA ALA A 65 8.87 11.17 -4.72
C ALA A 65 10.11 11.86 -5.32
N LYS A 66 11.30 11.25 -5.25
CA LYS A 66 12.54 11.79 -5.82
C LYS A 66 12.70 11.46 -7.30
N ASP A 67 12.01 10.44 -7.78
CA ASP A 67 12.08 10.02 -9.19
C ASP A 67 11.24 10.97 -10.06
N SER A 68 11.91 11.99 -10.62
CA SER A 68 11.27 12.96 -11.50
C SER A 68 10.89 12.41 -12.87
N ALA A 69 11.36 11.21 -13.24
CA ALA A 69 11.00 10.57 -14.50
C ALA A 69 9.62 9.89 -14.43
N ARG A 70 9.17 9.53 -13.21
CA ARG A 70 7.82 9.03 -13.00
C ARG A 70 6.84 10.19 -12.90
N TYR A 71 5.65 9.93 -13.45
CA TYR A 71 4.52 10.81 -13.25
C TYR A 71 4.33 10.97 -11.74
N GLN A 72 4.11 12.19 -11.25
CA GLN A 72 3.92 12.51 -9.82
C GLN A 72 5.21 12.65 -8.95
N GLY A 73 6.41 12.63 -9.54
CA GLY A 73 7.64 13.00 -8.83
C GLY A 73 7.65 14.47 -8.38
N ALA A 74 8.22 14.76 -7.21
CA ALA A 74 8.31 16.11 -6.67
C ALA A 74 9.32 16.97 -7.46
N ARG A 75 8.86 18.14 -7.90
CA ARG A 75 9.62 19.05 -8.77
C ARG A 75 10.54 20.00 -8.00
N ASN A 76 10.26 20.21 -6.72
CA ASN A 76 11.01 21.15 -5.88
C ASN A 76 11.17 20.63 -4.44
N THR A 77 11.98 21.32 -3.64
CA THR A 77 12.28 20.91 -2.26
C THR A 77 11.05 20.94 -1.34
N LYS A 78 10.11 21.87 -1.54
CA LYS A 78 8.89 21.95 -0.71
C LYS A 78 8.00 20.72 -0.93
N GLN A 79 7.79 20.35 -2.19
CA GLN A 79 7.06 19.14 -2.57
C GLN A 79 7.75 17.87 -2.04
N ARG A 80 9.08 17.78 -2.17
CA ARG A 80 9.87 16.66 -1.62
C ARG A 80 9.71 16.53 -0.11
N ASN A 81 9.78 17.65 0.61
CA ASN A 81 9.59 17.66 2.06
C ASN A 81 8.16 17.28 2.47
N ARG A 82 7.15 17.70 1.69
CA ARG A 82 5.75 17.35 1.92
C ARG A 82 5.50 15.84 1.75
N LEU A 83 6.09 15.23 0.72
CA LEU A 83 5.94 13.80 0.42
C LEU A 83 6.83 12.89 1.28
N SER A 84 7.93 13.39 1.82
CA SER A 84 8.81 12.62 2.69
C SER A 84 8.11 12.35 4.02
N LYS A 85 7.58 11.13 4.16
CA LYS A 85 6.85 10.67 5.36
C LYS A 85 7.41 9.36 5.90
N GLY A 86 8.25 8.66 5.15
CA GLY A 86 8.88 7.41 5.56
C GLY A 86 7.98 6.18 5.42
N ASN A 87 6.77 6.35 4.89
CA ASN A 87 5.83 5.25 4.67
C ASN A 87 6.27 4.36 3.49
N VAL A 88 5.78 3.13 3.49
CA VAL A 88 6.05 2.13 2.44
C VAL A 88 4.77 1.36 2.07
N ALA A 89 4.77 0.78 0.87
CA ALA A 89 3.86 -0.31 0.51
C ALA A 89 4.68 -1.54 0.13
N LEU A 90 4.36 -2.69 0.72
CA LEU A 90 4.93 -3.98 0.39
C LEU A 90 3.97 -4.71 -0.54
N ALA A 91 4.46 -5.17 -1.68
CA ALA A 91 3.65 -5.91 -2.64
C ALA A 91 4.35 -7.21 -3.05
N CYS A 92 3.59 -8.27 -3.27
CA CYS A 92 4.09 -9.50 -3.86
C CYS A 92 3.08 -10.19 -4.78
N LEU A 93 3.61 -10.97 -5.71
CA LEU A 93 2.86 -11.93 -6.51
C LEU A 93 3.05 -13.32 -5.88
N LEU A 94 1.93 -13.93 -5.49
CA LEU A 94 1.89 -15.30 -4.99
C LEU A 94 1.32 -16.24 -6.05
N GLU A 95 1.93 -17.39 -6.25
CA GLU A 95 1.35 -18.49 -7.01
C GLU A 95 0.52 -19.37 -6.09
N ASP A 96 -0.75 -19.63 -6.43
CA ASP A 96 -1.61 -20.55 -5.68
C ASP A 96 -1.57 -21.96 -6.27
N SER A 97 -0.98 -22.90 -5.53
CA SER A 97 -0.88 -24.31 -5.95
C SER A 97 -2.25 -24.98 -6.14
N ARG A 98 -3.31 -24.47 -5.50
CA ARG A 98 -4.69 -24.97 -5.67
C ARG A 98 -5.36 -24.47 -6.95
N CYS A 99 -4.84 -23.41 -7.54
CA CYS A 99 -5.40 -22.78 -8.74
C CYS A 99 -4.51 -23.01 -9.97
N GLY A 100 -3.71 -24.08 -9.97
CA GLY A 100 -2.82 -24.42 -11.08
C GLY A 100 -1.66 -23.43 -11.26
N GLY A 101 -1.19 -22.79 -10.18
CA GLY A 101 -0.11 -21.80 -10.23
C GLY A 101 -0.55 -20.47 -10.83
N ARG A 102 -1.83 -20.11 -10.75
CA ARG A 102 -2.27 -18.76 -11.13
C ARG A 102 -1.74 -17.72 -10.13
N PRO A 103 -1.26 -16.56 -10.62
CA PRO A 103 -0.77 -15.51 -9.75
C PRO A 103 -1.91 -14.80 -9.01
N LEU A 104 -1.61 -14.34 -7.80
CA LEU A 104 -2.43 -13.54 -6.92
C LEU A 104 -1.58 -12.37 -6.41
N GLY A 105 -2.00 -11.14 -6.73
CA GLY A 105 -1.34 -9.95 -6.21
C GLY A 105 -1.77 -9.67 -4.78
N ILE A 106 -0.80 -9.55 -3.86
CA ILE A 106 -1.02 -9.11 -2.49
C ILE A 106 -0.30 -7.79 -2.29
N VAL A 107 -1.00 -6.82 -1.74
CA VAL A 107 -0.43 -5.52 -1.35
C VAL A 107 -0.74 -5.26 0.11
N ASN A 108 0.24 -4.74 0.83
CA ASN A 108 0.11 -4.30 2.20
C ASN A 108 0.78 -2.94 2.39
N THR A 109 0.06 -1.93 2.88
CA THR A 109 0.63 -0.61 3.15
C THR A 109 0.25 -0.07 4.52
N HIS A 110 0.98 0.94 4.95
CA HIS A 110 0.61 1.81 6.05
C HIS A 110 0.94 3.24 5.61
N ILE A 111 -0.03 3.95 5.04
CA ILE A 111 0.17 5.32 4.51
C ILE A 111 0.22 6.33 5.66
N THR A 112 0.52 7.60 5.38
CA THR A 112 0.76 8.60 6.43
C THR A 112 -0.45 8.78 7.37
N ALA A 113 -0.22 8.83 8.69
CA ALA A 113 -1.26 9.07 9.69
C ALA A 113 -1.58 10.56 9.92
N ASP A 114 -0.84 11.46 9.26
CA ASP A 114 -1.02 12.90 9.36
C ASP A 114 -2.43 13.30 8.87
N VAL A 115 -3.27 13.77 9.79
CA VAL A 115 -4.69 14.09 9.54
C VAL A 115 -4.85 15.23 8.54
N ASP A 116 -3.88 16.15 8.49
CA ASP A 116 -3.87 17.30 7.59
C ASP A 116 -3.17 16.99 6.25
N ALA A 117 -2.88 15.72 5.98
CA ALA A 117 -2.16 15.26 4.79
C ALA A 117 -2.99 14.46 3.81
N GLY A 118 -4.24 14.88 3.57
CA GLY A 118 -5.12 14.26 2.56
C GLY A 118 -4.48 14.20 1.16
N ASP A 119 -3.78 15.26 0.75
CA ASP A 119 -2.98 15.32 -0.48
C ASP A 119 -1.90 14.22 -0.53
N VAL A 120 -1.15 14.03 0.56
CA VAL A 120 -0.09 13.03 0.64
C VAL A 120 -0.67 11.62 0.68
N LYS A 121 -1.74 11.39 1.44
CA LYS A 121 -2.45 10.10 1.50
C LYS A 121 -2.94 9.69 0.12
N LEU A 122 -3.58 10.62 -0.60
CA LEU A 122 -4.06 10.39 -1.96
C LEU A 122 -2.89 10.10 -2.92
N TRP A 123 -1.81 10.88 -2.86
CA TRP A 123 -0.61 10.65 -3.66
C TRP A 123 0.00 9.25 -3.39
N GLN A 124 0.13 8.84 -2.13
CA GLN A 124 0.65 7.51 -1.75
C GLN A 124 -0.24 6.38 -2.29
N ALA A 125 -1.57 6.55 -2.22
CA ALA A 125 -2.51 5.60 -2.81
C ALA A 125 -2.35 5.52 -4.34
N MET A 126 -2.19 6.65 -5.03
CA MET A 126 -1.97 6.71 -6.47
C MET A 126 -0.67 6.02 -6.91
N CYS A 127 0.45 6.26 -6.22
CA CYS A 127 1.72 5.58 -6.50
C CYS A 127 1.59 4.05 -6.38
N MET A 128 0.87 3.58 -5.36
CA MET A 128 0.61 2.15 -5.18
C MET A 128 -0.29 1.60 -6.29
N LEU A 129 -1.36 2.31 -6.65
CA LEU A 129 -2.29 1.90 -7.71
C LEU A 129 -1.62 1.84 -9.08
N GLU A 130 -0.73 2.77 -9.41
CA GLU A 130 0.03 2.76 -10.67
C GLU A 130 0.81 1.45 -10.82
N VAL A 131 1.50 1.05 -9.76
CA VAL A 131 2.33 -0.16 -9.74
C VAL A 131 1.46 -1.42 -9.87
N VAL A 132 0.36 -1.50 -9.12
CA VAL A 132 -0.56 -2.63 -9.15
C VAL A 132 -1.31 -2.73 -10.48
N GLN A 133 -1.67 -1.58 -11.08
CA GLN A 133 -2.24 -1.52 -12.41
C GLN A 133 -1.25 -2.02 -13.46
N GLY A 134 0.03 -1.65 -13.34
CA GLY A 134 1.11 -2.18 -14.18
C GLY A 134 1.19 -3.70 -14.14
N TRP A 135 1.09 -4.30 -12.95
CA TRP A 135 0.97 -5.75 -12.81
C TRP A 135 -0.26 -6.32 -13.48
N SER A 136 -1.44 -5.76 -13.22
CA SER A 136 -2.68 -6.25 -13.83
C SER A 136 -2.62 -6.19 -15.36
N ASN A 137 -1.95 -5.18 -15.92
CA ASN A 137 -1.82 -4.99 -17.37
C ASN A 137 -0.78 -5.94 -18.00
N SER A 138 0.19 -6.43 -17.23
CA SER A 138 1.23 -7.35 -17.73
C SER A 138 0.80 -8.81 -17.71
N GLN A 139 -0.30 -9.15 -17.03
CA GLN A 139 -0.83 -10.51 -16.99
C GLN A 139 -1.73 -10.80 -18.19
N ASN A 140 -1.66 -12.04 -18.68
CA ASN A 140 -2.61 -12.56 -19.67
C ASN A 140 -3.95 -12.88 -18.98
N GLY A 141 -4.80 -11.85 -18.85
CA GLY A 141 -6.12 -11.93 -18.22
C GLY A 141 -6.21 -11.13 -16.93
N VAL A 142 -7.27 -11.38 -16.15
CA VAL A 142 -7.51 -10.66 -14.89
C VAL A 142 -6.61 -11.23 -13.80
N LEU A 143 -5.72 -10.40 -13.25
CA LEU A 143 -4.96 -10.70 -12.04
C LEU A 143 -5.85 -10.45 -10.81
N PRO A 144 -6.19 -11.47 -10.01
CA PRO A 144 -6.82 -11.26 -8.72
C PRO A 144 -5.86 -10.49 -7.81
N ILE A 145 -6.36 -9.44 -7.16
CA ILE A 145 -5.58 -8.59 -6.26
C ILE A 145 -6.29 -8.50 -4.92
N ILE A 146 -5.54 -8.67 -3.83
CA ILE A 146 -5.95 -8.34 -2.48
C ILE A 146 -5.07 -7.20 -2.00
N MET A 147 -5.72 -6.08 -1.72
CA MET A 147 -5.06 -4.89 -1.19
C MET A 147 -5.47 -4.73 0.27
N CYS A 148 -4.51 -4.93 1.15
CA CYS A 148 -4.61 -4.71 2.57
C CYS A 148 -3.84 -3.44 2.95
N GLY A 149 -4.19 -2.84 4.07
CA GLY A 149 -3.41 -1.74 4.59
C GLY A 149 -4.09 -1.02 5.72
N ASP A 150 -3.28 -0.23 6.42
CA ASP A 150 -3.78 0.92 7.16
C ASP A 150 -3.71 2.13 6.21
N PHE A 151 -4.88 2.64 5.83
CA PHE A 151 -5.00 3.74 4.89
C PHE A 151 -5.09 5.10 5.59
N ASN A 152 -5.10 5.13 6.91
CA ASN A 152 -5.41 6.31 7.71
C ASN A 152 -6.54 7.20 7.11
N SER A 153 -7.60 6.56 6.62
CA SER A 153 -8.61 7.18 5.75
C SER A 153 -10.00 6.65 6.06
N THR A 154 -11.00 7.54 6.09
CA THR A 154 -12.41 7.17 6.31
C THR A 154 -13.11 6.78 5.00
N PRO A 155 -14.29 6.14 5.04
CA PRO A 155 -15.08 5.86 3.83
C PRO A 155 -15.46 7.10 3.00
N GLU A 156 -15.48 8.30 3.59
CA GLU A 156 -15.79 9.57 2.89
C GLU A 156 -14.55 10.22 2.25
N SER A 157 -13.36 9.64 2.45
CA SER A 157 -12.10 10.20 1.96
C SER A 157 -11.89 10.01 0.45
N ALA A 158 -11.06 10.87 -0.14
CA ALA A 158 -10.60 10.72 -1.52
C ALA A 158 -9.90 9.38 -1.76
N VAL A 159 -9.09 8.93 -0.80
CA VAL A 159 -8.38 7.63 -0.91
C VAL A 159 -9.39 6.50 -1.08
N TYR A 160 -10.44 6.49 -0.25
CA TYR A 160 -11.48 5.47 -0.30
C TYR A 160 -12.27 5.51 -1.60
N GLU A 161 -12.71 6.71 -2.03
CA GLU A 161 -13.45 6.85 -3.30
C GLU A 161 -12.60 6.41 -4.50
N LEU A 162 -11.32 6.80 -4.54
CA LEU A 162 -10.42 6.40 -5.62
C LEU A 162 -10.30 4.87 -5.65
N LEU A 163 -9.98 4.24 -4.52
CA LEU A 163 -9.80 2.79 -4.41
C LEU A 163 -11.05 2.00 -4.79
N THR A 164 -12.25 2.47 -4.44
CA THR A 164 -13.49 1.70 -4.62
C THR A 164 -14.23 2.01 -5.92
N THR A 165 -14.06 3.20 -6.49
CA THR A 165 -14.78 3.62 -7.69
C THR A 165 -13.86 3.74 -8.92
N GLY A 166 -12.55 3.72 -8.72
CA GLY A 166 -11.54 3.89 -9.77
C GLY A 166 -11.34 5.33 -10.23
N ARG A 167 -12.00 6.31 -9.62
CA ARG A 167 -11.92 7.74 -9.99
C ARG A 167 -12.31 8.62 -8.80
N LEU A 168 -12.11 9.93 -8.94
CA LEU A 168 -12.52 10.91 -7.94
C LEU A 168 -13.58 11.86 -8.48
N SER A 169 -14.54 12.22 -7.62
CA SER A 169 -15.37 13.40 -7.84
C SER A 169 -14.55 14.68 -7.59
N PRO A 170 -14.83 15.80 -8.29
CA PRO A 170 -14.13 17.06 -8.05
C PRO A 170 -14.22 17.55 -6.60
N SER A 171 -15.32 17.24 -5.90
CA SER A 171 -15.56 17.63 -4.51
C SER A 171 -14.75 16.83 -3.48
N SER A 172 -14.26 15.64 -3.86
CA SER A 172 -13.51 14.78 -2.95
C SER A 172 -12.02 15.07 -2.94
N ILE A 173 -11.52 15.84 -3.90
CA ILE A 173 -10.09 16.12 -4.03
C ILE A 173 -9.66 16.98 -2.82
N PRO A 174 -8.65 16.54 -2.05
CA PRO A 174 -8.17 17.30 -0.91
C PRO A 174 -7.44 18.57 -1.35
N ASP A 175 -7.32 19.53 -0.43
CA ASP A 175 -6.49 20.72 -0.64
C ASP A 175 -5.04 20.31 -0.95
N ASP A 176 -4.48 20.89 -2.02
CA ASP A 176 -3.10 20.65 -2.46
C ASP A 176 -2.27 21.95 -2.42
N PRO A 177 -1.86 22.39 -1.22
CA PRO A 177 -1.14 23.67 -1.06
C PRO A 177 0.26 23.66 -1.69
N TYR A 178 0.79 22.49 -2.04
CA TYR A 178 2.13 22.33 -2.60
C TYR A 178 2.13 21.95 -4.09
N GLY A 179 0.96 21.71 -4.70
CA GLY A 179 0.84 21.27 -6.09
C GLY A 179 1.49 19.90 -6.33
N ILE A 180 1.36 18.96 -5.38
CA ILE A 180 1.92 17.60 -5.47
C ILE A 180 1.01 16.64 -6.24
N LEU A 181 -0.28 16.93 -6.33
CA LEU A 181 -1.23 16.08 -7.01
C LEU A 181 -1.19 16.34 -8.53
N PRO A 182 -1.36 15.28 -9.35
CA PRO A 182 -1.50 15.46 -10.79
C PRO A 182 -2.85 16.10 -11.14
N PRO A 183 -3.10 16.49 -12.40
CA PRO A 183 -4.44 16.84 -12.85
C PRO A 183 -5.47 15.74 -12.57
N VAL A 184 -6.71 16.15 -12.25
CA VAL A 184 -7.84 15.24 -11.93
C VAL A 184 -8.09 14.19 -13.02
N SER A 185 -7.88 14.55 -14.29
CA SER A 185 -8.03 13.64 -15.43
C SER A 185 -7.11 12.41 -15.36
N GLN A 186 -6.10 12.42 -14.50
CA GLN A 186 -5.14 11.33 -14.31
C GLN A 186 -5.29 10.65 -12.94
N MET A 187 -6.20 11.11 -12.10
CA MET A 187 -6.54 10.48 -10.81
C MET A 187 -7.56 9.36 -11.01
N HIS A 188 -7.16 8.30 -11.74
CA HIS A 188 -8.04 7.16 -12.01
C HIS A 188 -7.25 5.86 -12.18
N HIS A 189 -7.94 4.71 -12.01
CA HIS A 189 -7.45 3.37 -12.33
C HIS A 189 -8.56 2.50 -12.92
N SER A 190 -8.20 1.37 -13.53
CA SER A 190 -9.16 0.40 -14.08
C SER A 190 -9.26 -0.89 -13.27
N LEU A 191 -8.52 -1.01 -12.16
CA LEU A 191 -8.64 -2.14 -11.23
C LEU A 191 -10.07 -2.24 -10.66
N PRO A 192 -10.72 -3.42 -10.73
CA PRO A 192 -12.08 -3.63 -10.22
C PRO A 192 -12.07 -3.90 -8.70
N LEU A 193 -11.54 -2.94 -7.92
CA LEU A 193 -11.41 -3.04 -6.47
C LEU A 193 -12.74 -2.72 -5.77
N ARG A 194 -12.90 -3.30 -4.57
CA ARG A 194 -14.04 -3.07 -3.67
C ARG A 194 -13.62 -3.33 -2.23
N SER A 195 -14.22 -2.62 -1.28
CA SER A 195 -14.10 -2.96 0.14
C SER A 195 -14.74 -4.32 0.42
N ILE A 196 -14.05 -5.15 1.19
CA ILE A 196 -14.58 -6.44 1.64
C ILE A 196 -15.40 -6.31 2.94
N TYR A 197 -15.25 -5.20 3.67
CA TYR A 197 -15.87 -5.03 4.99
C TYR A 197 -17.40 -5.18 4.97
N PRO A 198 -18.17 -4.52 4.07
CA PRO A 198 -19.62 -4.67 4.06
C PRO A 198 -20.07 -6.11 3.81
N ALA A 199 -19.29 -6.86 3.03
CA ALA A 199 -19.61 -8.25 2.71
C ALA A 199 -19.35 -9.22 3.88
N VAL A 200 -18.51 -8.84 4.85
CA VAL A 200 -18.09 -9.72 5.95
C VAL A 200 -18.71 -9.29 7.28
N VAL A 201 -18.77 -7.99 7.55
CA VAL A 201 -19.22 -7.41 8.83
C VAL A 201 -20.47 -6.54 8.72
N ASN A 202 -21.13 -6.51 7.55
CA ASN A 202 -22.38 -5.75 7.27
C ASN A 202 -22.27 -4.21 7.44
N SER A 203 -21.06 -3.67 7.48
CA SER A 203 -20.79 -2.23 7.48
C SER A 203 -19.40 -1.96 6.92
N GLU A 204 -19.12 -0.72 6.53
CA GLU A 204 -17.74 -0.30 6.28
C GLU A 204 -16.96 -0.18 7.59
N ALA A 205 -15.64 -0.30 7.50
CA ALA A 205 -14.76 0.11 8.59
C ALA A 205 -14.82 1.63 8.71
N THR A 206 -15.10 2.14 9.93
CA THR A 206 -15.22 3.59 10.17
C THR A 206 -13.90 4.33 9.93
N TYR A 207 -12.80 3.64 10.17
CA TYR A 207 -11.45 4.10 9.91
C TYR A 207 -10.59 2.87 9.59
N THR A 208 -9.74 3.01 8.59
CA THR A 208 -8.69 2.03 8.26
C THR A 208 -7.39 2.75 8.11
#